data_AF-A0A2N2JFM0-F1
#
_entry.id   AF-A0A2N2JFM0-F1
#
_cell.length_a   1.000
_cell.length_b   1.000
_cell.length_c   1.000
_cell.angle_alpha   90.00
_cell.angle_beta   90.00
_cell.angle_gamma   90.00
#
_symmetry.space_group_name_H-M   'P 1'
#
loop_
_entity.id
_entity.type
_entity.pdbx_description
1 polymer ?
#
loop_
_entity_poly.entity_id
_entity_poly.type
_entity_poly.pdbx_seq_one_letter_code
_entity_poly.pdbx_strand_id
1 'polypeptide(L)'
;MQHQRHLGHSLTYRARAGSAARQMTDTVQETIPSDDAASAFGQFGLDPRILKAVGELGFTEPTPIQARAIPLLLEGRDLIGRARTGSGKTAAFALPLLHMVKSGRTKGGGVRALVLTPTRELALQVTAAIESYARALPLEILTVYGGAPFGRQLDALRAGVPVVVGTPGRLLDHLDRGTLDLSSVELIVLDEADEMLRMGFIDDVERMLAAAPASRQVALFSATMPQPIREIANRHLRNPEEAQVEERALTVDHITQRWVAVPPRFKLDALERVLRGEPHGTTLVFARTRAACAEVTDALQARGFAVEALSGDLDQSARERVVARLRAGRLDLVIATDVAARGIDIDHLTHVINLDLPHDTEMYVHRIGRTGRAGREGMAISFVTPREQRRVRELERALRVNIAQMEVPSDAAVADRKREALKGELERSIEGHGFDAVQQTTNELLEKTGWTPEDLAAAALRLLADARHLTLGALEDDEPPAWSRPPSRARGGERGPRAGDAGVGVVEVLLPIGRGQGLRPADVVGALANELGIPGGRIGRITINDRDSVVGLVPEDAERLLERREALGIRGLPVWPRPLPPNRGGAPQGPPPDQRSGRPGPPPGPPGRGPRPERPRPRQTSPRGPADRPPRRK
;
A
#
# COMPACT_ATOMS: atom_id res chain seq x y z
N MET A 1 69.43 -27.18 -5.49
CA MET A 1 69.75 -25.96 -4.71
C MET A 1 69.06 -26.10 -3.37
N GLN A 2 69.80 -26.48 -2.31
CA GLN A 2 70.15 -25.61 -1.16
C GLN A 2 68.89 -25.06 -0.44
N HIS A 3 68.67 -25.18 0.87
CA HIS A 3 69.55 -25.51 1.99
C HIS A 3 68.73 -25.73 3.29
N GLN A 4 69.25 -26.62 4.16
CA GLN A 4 69.32 -26.55 5.64
C GLN A 4 68.04 -26.39 6.50
N ARG A 5 67.64 -27.41 7.27
CA ARG A 5 68.17 -27.93 8.58
C ARG A 5 67.67 -27.13 9.79
N HIS A 6 67.00 -27.81 10.72
CA HIS A 6 67.54 -28.01 12.07
C HIS A 6 66.93 -29.24 12.78
N LEU A 7 67.83 -30.08 13.29
CA LEU A 7 67.61 -31.20 14.21
C LEU A 7 67.54 -30.70 15.66
N GLY A 8 66.93 -31.48 16.56
CA GLY A 8 67.10 -31.28 18.01
C GLY A 8 66.37 -32.23 18.97
N HIS A 9 66.86 -33.47 19.12
CA HIS A 9 66.95 -34.26 20.36
C HIS A 9 65.70 -34.66 21.20
N SER A 10 65.33 -35.94 21.07
CA SER A 10 65.35 -37.02 22.09
C SER A 10 65.28 -36.65 23.58
N LEU A 11 64.33 -37.25 24.32
CA LEU A 11 64.67 -38.05 25.52
C LEU A 11 63.55 -39.03 25.88
N THR A 12 63.92 -40.30 25.86
CA THR A 12 63.22 -41.49 26.34
C THR A 12 63.05 -41.49 27.86
N TYR A 13 61.89 -41.93 28.35
CA TYR A 13 61.82 -42.68 29.62
C TYR A 13 60.94 -43.92 29.43
N ARG A 14 61.54 -45.08 29.69
CA ARG A 14 60.99 -46.43 29.54
C ARG A 14 61.00 -47.09 30.92
N ALA A 15 60.11 -48.07 31.11
CA ALA A 15 60.06 -49.08 32.19
C ALA A 15 59.49 -48.62 33.54
N ARG A 16 58.68 -49.40 34.28
CA ARG A 16 58.30 -50.84 34.29
C ARG A 16 57.01 -50.97 35.17
N ALA A 17 55.98 -51.72 34.77
CA ALA A 17 55.61 -53.09 35.21
C ALA A 17 55.26 -53.22 36.71
N GLY A 18 54.15 -53.82 37.19
CA GLY A 18 52.98 -54.56 36.66
C GLY A 18 51.90 -54.54 37.78
N SER A 19 50.73 -55.19 37.76
CA SER A 19 50.14 -56.28 36.98
C SER A 19 48.63 -56.37 37.35
N ALA A 20 47.83 -56.93 36.42
CA ALA A 20 46.56 -57.67 36.60
C ALA A 20 45.20 -56.97 36.32
N ALA A 21 44.68 -57.31 35.13
CA ALA A 21 43.33 -57.86 34.87
C ALA A 21 42.11 -56.92 34.71
N ARG A 22 41.70 -56.66 33.46
CA ARG A 22 40.48 -57.21 32.78
C ARG A 22 40.19 -56.49 31.44
N GLN A 23 39.89 -57.29 30.41
CA GLN A 23 39.54 -56.93 29.02
C GLN A 23 38.19 -56.17 28.94
N MET A 24 38.13 -54.98 28.32
CA MET A 24 37.82 -54.69 26.90
C MET A 24 36.36 -54.89 26.45
N THR A 25 35.57 -53.82 26.54
CA THR A 25 34.64 -53.34 25.49
C THR A 25 34.59 -51.82 25.61
N ASP A 26 35.39 -51.11 24.80
CA ASP A 26 35.45 -49.66 24.79
C ASP A 26 34.46 -49.13 23.75
N THR A 27 33.43 -48.42 24.21
CA THR A 27 32.48 -47.70 23.36
C THR A 27 33.03 -46.30 23.22
N VAL A 28 33.49 -45.95 22.01
CA VAL A 28 33.99 -44.62 21.69
C VAL A 28 32.83 -43.62 21.85
N GLN A 29 32.83 -42.87 22.94
CA GLN A 29 32.13 -41.59 23.04
C GLN A 29 32.91 -40.57 22.21
N GLU A 30 32.48 -40.35 20.97
CA GLU A 30 32.86 -39.15 20.22
C GLU A 30 32.17 -37.94 20.84
N THR A 31 32.96 -37.16 21.59
CA THR A 31 32.65 -35.80 22.01
C THR A 31 32.61 -34.89 20.78
N ILE A 32 31.40 -34.58 20.31
CA ILE A 32 31.14 -33.53 19.32
C ILE A 32 31.42 -32.16 19.98
N PRO A 33 32.24 -31.28 19.38
CA PRO A 33 32.54 -29.98 19.95
C PRO A 33 31.30 -29.07 19.94
N SER A 34 31.08 -28.43 21.08
CA SER A 34 29.97 -27.54 21.41
C SER A 34 30.11 -26.18 20.74
N ASP A 35 29.32 -25.92 19.70
CA ASP A 35 28.94 -24.56 19.28
C ASP A 35 27.47 -24.46 18.81
N ASP A 36 26.73 -25.57 18.76
CA ASP A 36 25.33 -25.63 18.31
C ASP A 36 24.30 -25.14 19.36
N ALA A 37 24.76 -24.71 20.55
CA ALA A 37 23.93 -24.22 21.65
C ALA A 37 23.87 -22.68 21.76
N ALA A 38 24.52 -21.95 20.85
CA ALA A 38 24.73 -20.50 20.99
C ALA A 38 23.59 -19.61 20.43
N SER A 39 22.56 -20.16 19.77
CA SER A 39 21.37 -19.39 19.40
C SER A 39 20.33 -19.43 20.52
N ALA A 40 19.68 -18.31 20.83
CA ALA A 40 18.62 -18.25 21.84
C ALA A 40 17.41 -19.15 21.49
N PHE A 41 17.33 -19.65 20.26
CA PHE A 41 16.36 -20.67 19.83
C PHE A 41 16.61 -22.06 20.41
N GLY A 42 17.84 -22.38 20.86
CA GLY A 42 18.16 -23.66 21.49
C GLY A 42 17.32 -23.96 22.73
N GLN A 43 16.84 -22.91 23.42
CA GLN A 43 15.98 -23.04 24.60
C GLN A 43 14.63 -23.73 24.33
N PHE A 44 14.18 -23.79 23.07
CA PHE A 44 12.90 -24.37 22.71
C PHE A 44 12.93 -25.90 22.54
N GLY A 45 14.11 -26.53 22.55
CA GLY A 45 14.22 -27.99 22.40
C GLY A 45 13.80 -28.51 21.01
N LEU A 46 13.97 -27.69 19.96
CA LEU A 46 13.69 -28.07 18.58
C LEU A 46 14.67 -29.16 18.07
N ASP A 47 14.35 -29.80 16.94
CA ASP A 47 15.24 -30.80 16.34
C ASP A 47 16.57 -30.12 15.95
N PRO A 48 17.74 -30.71 16.26
CA PRO A 48 19.03 -30.10 15.96
C PRO A 48 19.22 -29.69 14.49
N ARG A 49 18.61 -30.43 13.56
CA ARG A 49 18.66 -30.13 12.12
C ARG A 49 17.92 -28.83 11.78
N ILE A 50 16.83 -28.53 12.50
CA ILE A 50 16.08 -27.28 12.38
C ILE A 50 16.88 -26.13 12.98
N LEU A 51 17.44 -26.33 14.19
CA LEU A 51 18.26 -25.30 14.86
C LEU A 51 19.45 -24.88 14.02
N LYS A 52 20.13 -25.84 13.38
CA LYS A 52 21.23 -25.57 12.44
C LYS A 52 20.78 -24.70 11.27
N ALA A 53 19.67 -25.05 10.61
CA ALA A 53 19.15 -24.27 9.48
C ALA A 53 18.76 -22.85 9.90
N VAL A 54 18.13 -22.69 11.06
CA VAL A 54 17.77 -21.38 11.63
C VAL A 54 19.02 -20.52 11.90
N GLY A 55 20.08 -21.11 12.47
CA GLY A 55 21.36 -20.44 12.68
C GLY A 55 22.05 -20.01 11.38
N GLU A 56 22.07 -20.87 10.36
CA GLU A 56 22.62 -20.57 9.03
C GLU A 56 21.86 -19.42 8.32
N LEU A 57 20.57 -19.27 8.60
CA LEU A 57 19.75 -18.16 8.09
C LEU A 57 19.93 -16.85 8.88
N GLY A 58 20.79 -16.83 9.90
CA GLY A 58 21.12 -15.63 10.68
C GLY A 58 20.15 -15.31 11.81
N PHE A 59 19.31 -16.26 12.22
CA PHE A 59 18.41 -16.08 13.36
C PHE A 59 19.21 -16.21 14.67
N THR A 60 19.33 -15.11 15.41
CA THR A 60 20.05 -15.05 16.68
C THR A 60 19.10 -15.13 17.87
N GLU A 61 18.15 -14.19 17.95
CA GLU A 61 17.17 -14.07 19.04
C GLU A 61 15.73 -14.23 18.53
N PRO A 62 14.87 -14.95 19.29
CA PRO A 62 13.47 -15.07 18.92
C PRO A 62 12.72 -13.74 19.13
N THR A 63 11.95 -13.34 18.14
CA THR A 63 10.99 -12.23 18.26
C THR A 63 9.95 -12.50 19.36
N PRO A 64 9.26 -11.47 19.90
CA PRO A 64 8.26 -11.68 20.95
C PRO A 64 7.14 -12.66 20.58
N ILE A 65 6.72 -12.70 19.31
CA ILE A 65 5.72 -13.68 18.85
C ILE A 65 6.30 -15.10 18.82
N GLN A 66 7.55 -15.27 18.39
CA GLN A 66 8.23 -16.57 18.35
C GLN A 66 8.46 -17.10 19.76
N ALA A 67 8.97 -16.26 20.67
CA ALA A 67 9.21 -16.63 22.06
C ALA A 67 7.94 -17.08 22.80
N ARG A 68 6.79 -16.51 22.46
CA ARG A 68 5.48 -16.89 23.04
C ARG A 68 4.83 -18.09 22.34
N ALA A 69 4.80 -18.09 21.01
CA ALA A 69 4.05 -19.08 20.24
C ALA A 69 4.76 -20.44 20.16
N ILE A 70 6.08 -20.46 20.00
CA ILE A 70 6.83 -21.70 19.77
C ILE A 70 6.64 -22.72 20.91
N PRO A 71 6.81 -22.36 22.20
CA PRO A 71 6.62 -23.31 23.29
C PRO A 71 5.19 -23.86 23.36
N LEU A 72 4.19 -22.98 23.22
CA LEU A 72 2.77 -23.37 23.29
C LEU A 72 2.38 -24.33 22.17
N LEU A 73 2.91 -24.11 20.97
CA LEU A 73 2.66 -24.98 19.84
C LEU A 73 3.36 -26.34 20.00
N LEU A 74 4.59 -26.37 20.54
CA LEU A 74 5.32 -27.62 20.83
C LEU A 74 4.62 -28.45 21.91
N GLU A 75 3.94 -27.82 22.86
CA GLU A 75 3.12 -28.48 23.88
C GLU A 75 1.77 -29.02 23.35
N GLY A 76 1.45 -28.76 22.08
CA GLY A 76 0.20 -29.22 21.46
C GLY A 76 -1.03 -28.38 21.80
N ARG A 77 -0.87 -27.15 22.32
CA ARG A 77 -1.99 -26.26 22.64
C ARG A 77 -2.48 -25.50 21.41
N ASP A 78 -3.79 -25.27 21.33
CA ASP A 78 -4.35 -24.36 20.33
C ASP A 78 -3.92 -22.92 20.63
N LEU A 79 -3.75 -22.12 19.57
CA LEU A 79 -3.15 -20.80 19.70
C LEU A 79 -3.93 -19.76 18.89
N ILE A 80 -4.13 -18.58 19.49
CA ILE A 80 -4.47 -17.35 18.76
C ILE A 80 -3.25 -16.42 18.81
N GLY A 81 -2.51 -16.36 17.71
CA GLY A 81 -1.37 -15.47 17.53
C GLY A 81 -1.80 -14.12 16.96
N ARG A 82 -1.73 -13.06 17.78
CA ARG A 82 -2.02 -11.68 17.34
C ARG A 82 -0.72 -10.91 17.12
N ALA A 83 -0.33 -10.81 15.85
CA ALA A 83 0.81 -10.00 15.44
C ALA A 83 0.70 -9.55 13.97
N ARG A 84 1.41 -8.48 13.61
CA ARG A 84 1.40 -7.89 12.26
C ARG A 84 2.34 -8.64 11.31
N THR A 85 2.19 -8.43 10.01
CA THR A 85 3.16 -8.91 9.01
C THR A 85 4.57 -8.43 9.34
N GLY A 86 5.57 -9.29 9.16
CA GLY A 86 6.97 -8.97 9.45
C GLY A 86 7.41 -9.17 10.90
N SER A 87 6.50 -9.52 11.82
CA SER A 87 6.87 -9.79 13.23
C SER A 87 7.50 -11.17 13.46
N GLY A 88 7.78 -11.94 12.40
CA GLY A 88 8.33 -13.30 12.52
C GLY A 88 7.29 -14.43 12.71
N LYS A 89 6.00 -14.18 12.42
CA LYS A 89 4.90 -15.18 12.52
C LYS A 89 5.16 -16.48 11.78
N THR A 90 5.72 -16.40 10.56
CA THR A 90 5.98 -17.58 9.74
C THR A 90 6.89 -18.58 10.44
N ALA A 91 8.04 -18.13 10.98
CA ALA A 91 8.90 -19.00 11.78
C ALA A 91 8.22 -19.46 13.08
N ALA A 92 7.39 -18.61 13.69
CA ALA A 92 6.71 -18.93 14.94
C ALA A 92 5.81 -20.19 14.84
N PHE A 93 5.15 -20.41 13.70
CA PHE A 93 4.40 -21.65 13.45
C PHE A 93 5.17 -22.72 12.66
N ALA A 94 6.09 -22.31 11.77
CA ALA A 94 6.82 -23.25 10.92
C ALA A 94 7.79 -24.13 11.70
N LEU A 95 8.48 -23.59 12.71
CA LEU A 95 9.46 -24.35 13.48
C LEU A 95 8.81 -25.47 14.32
N PRO A 96 7.73 -25.22 15.08
CA PRO A 96 6.96 -26.28 15.74
C PRO A 96 6.36 -27.28 14.75
N LEU A 97 5.82 -26.80 13.62
CA LEU A 97 5.26 -27.65 12.56
C LEU A 97 6.32 -28.63 12.05
N LEU A 98 7.51 -28.15 11.70
CA LEU A 98 8.60 -29.01 11.23
C LEU A 98 9.09 -29.98 12.31
N HIS A 99 9.14 -29.55 13.56
CA HIS A 99 9.48 -30.44 14.67
C HIS A 99 8.47 -31.59 14.80
N MET A 100 7.18 -31.33 14.61
CA MET A 100 6.12 -32.34 14.66
C MET A 100 6.24 -33.35 13.49
N VAL A 101 6.58 -32.88 12.29
CA VAL A 101 6.68 -33.73 11.09
C VAL A 101 8.09 -34.25 10.79
N LYS A 102 9.09 -33.97 11.63
CA LYS A 102 10.54 -34.23 11.42
C LYS A 102 10.94 -35.63 10.96
N SER A 103 10.09 -36.63 11.20
CA SER A 103 10.28 -38.02 10.80
C SER A 103 9.94 -38.31 9.34
N GLY A 104 9.44 -37.32 8.59
CA GLY A 104 9.11 -37.50 7.18
C GLY A 104 7.80 -38.26 6.96
N ARG A 105 7.77 -39.05 5.90
CA ARG A 105 6.65 -39.93 5.56
C ARG A 105 6.49 -41.02 6.63
N THR A 106 5.32 -41.14 7.23
CA THR A 106 4.96 -42.25 8.12
C THR A 106 4.41 -43.44 7.31
N LYS A 107 4.52 -44.67 7.85
CA LYS A 107 3.85 -45.84 7.27
C LYS A 107 2.34 -45.62 7.33
N GLY A 108 1.72 -45.35 6.18
CA GLY A 108 0.33 -44.93 6.05
C GLY A 108 0.17 -43.75 5.08
N GLY A 109 1.15 -42.83 5.06
CA GLY A 109 1.20 -41.67 4.16
C GLY A 109 0.07 -40.66 4.37
N GLY A 110 0.31 -39.39 4.05
CA GLY A 110 -0.75 -38.37 4.06
C GLY A 110 -0.34 -37.05 4.71
N VAL A 111 -1.23 -36.07 4.60
CA VAL A 111 -1.00 -34.72 5.10
C VAL A 111 -1.11 -34.72 6.62
N ARG A 112 -0.04 -34.30 7.30
CA ARG A 112 0.04 -34.17 8.77
C ARG A 112 -0.07 -32.72 9.22
N ALA A 113 0.38 -31.78 8.39
CA ALA A 113 0.25 -30.35 8.65
C ALA A 113 -0.35 -29.62 7.45
N LEU A 114 -1.34 -28.76 7.71
CA LEU A 114 -1.99 -27.92 6.72
C LEU A 114 -1.84 -26.45 7.09
N VAL A 115 -1.32 -25.62 6.19
CA VAL A 115 -1.24 -24.17 6.36
C VAL A 115 -2.13 -23.49 5.34
N LEU A 116 -3.11 -22.74 5.83
CA LEU A 116 -4.07 -21.98 5.03
C LEU A 116 -3.60 -20.53 4.94
N THR A 117 -3.50 -20.02 3.71
CA THR A 117 -3.11 -18.63 3.44
C THR A 117 -4.11 -17.97 2.48
N PRO A 118 -4.37 -16.65 2.59
CA PRO A 118 -5.37 -15.96 1.76
C PRO A 118 -4.99 -15.85 0.30
N THR A 119 -3.69 -15.86 -0.03
CA THR A 119 -3.20 -15.59 -1.38
C THR A 119 -2.16 -16.60 -1.82
N ARG A 120 -2.06 -16.80 -3.13
CA ARG A 120 -1.12 -17.74 -3.75
C ARG A 120 0.32 -17.34 -3.44
N GLU A 121 0.58 -16.04 -3.44
CA GLU A 121 1.91 -15.50 -3.22
C GLU A 121 2.32 -15.70 -1.77
N LEU A 122 1.41 -15.49 -0.81
CA LEU A 122 1.69 -15.84 0.58
C LEU A 122 1.89 -17.35 0.74
N ALA A 123 1.13 -18.20 0.04
CA ALA A 123 1.37 -19.65 0.05
C ALA A 123 2.79 -20.00 -0.42
N LEU A 124 3.24 -19.42 -1.54
CA LEU A 124 4.59 -19.62 -2.07
C LEU A 124 5.68 -19.11 -1.12
N GLN A 125 5.47 -17.96 -0.49
CA GLN A 125 6.39 -17.40 0.51
C GLN A 125 6.50 -18.29 1.74
N VAL A 126 5.36 -18.71 2.28
CA VAL A 126 5.31 -19.58 3.44
C VAL A 126 5.95 -20.92 3.10
N THR A 127 5.71 -21.49 1.92
CA THR A 127 6.41 -22.70 1.46
C THR A 127 7.92 -22.48 1.41
N ALA A 128 8.40 -21.44 0.74
CA ALA A 128 9.83 -21.17 0.63
C ALA A 128 10.50 -20.96 2.00
N ALA A 129 9.83 -20.29 2.93
CA ALA A 129 10.31 -20.13 4.29
C ALA A 129 10.39 -21.48 5.02
N ILE A 130 9.33 -22.30 4.97
CA ILE A 130 9.33 -23.64 5.58
C ILE A 130 10.42 -24.52 4.95
N GLU A 131 10.60 -24.50 3.64
CA GLU A 131 11.67 -25.22 2.93
C GLU A 131 13.06 -24.79 3.42
N SER A 132 13.28 -23.49 3.64
CA SER A 132 14.55 -22.98 4.16
C SER A 132 14.86 -23.52 5.56
N TYR A 133 13.86 -23.63 6.43
CA TYR A 133 14.01 -24.23 7.77
C TYR A 133 14.12 -25.76 7.73
N ALA A 134 13.54 -26.38 6.70
CA ALA A 134 13.50 -27.83 6.51
C ALA A 134 14.67 -28.39 5.70
N ARG A 135 15.65 -27.56 5.29
CA ARG A 135 16.73 -27.96 4.37
C ARG A 135 17.50 -29.22 4.77
N ALA A 136 17.63 -29.46 6.08
CA ALA A 136 18.31 -30.64 6.65
C ALA A 136 17.35 -31.79 7.02
N LEU A 137 16.05 -31.66 6.72
CA LEU A 137 15.02 -32.67 6.99
C LEU A 137 14.63 -33.41 5.69
N PRO A 138 14.32 -34.71 5.75
CA PRO A 138 13.83 -35.48 4.60
C PRO A 138 12.34 -35.22 4.37
N LEU A 139 11.97 -33.96 4.12
CA LEU A 139 10.58 -33.52 3.99
C LEU A 139 10.29 -32.95 2.61
N GLU A 140 9.13 -33.32 2.09
CA GLU A 140 8.53 -32.66 0.93
C GLU A 140 7.40 -31.74 1.42
N ILE A 141 7.33 -30.54 0.84
CA ILE A 141 6.31 -29.54 1.14
C ILE A 141 5.58 -29.26 -0.18
N LEU A 142 4.26 -29.33 -0.18
CA LEU A 142 3.44 -29.07 -1.36
C LEU A 142 2.74 -27.71 -1.22
N THR A 143 2.93 -26.83 -2.20
CA THR A 143 2.11 -25.63 -2.33
C THR A 143 0.89 -25.88 -3.21
N VAL A 144 -0.31 -25.56 -2.71
CA VAL A 144 -1.60 -25.78 -3.40
C VAL A 144 -2.34 -24.47 -3.57
N TYR A 145 -2.52 -24.03 -4.81
CA TYR A 145 -3.24 -22.80 -5.12
C TYR A 145 -3.89 -22.83 -6.51
N GLY A 146 -4.88 -21.96 -6.71
CA GLY A 146 -5.63 -21.86 -7.97
C GLY A 146 -4.78 -21.33 -9.14
N GLY A 147 -5.18 -21.60 -10.38
CA GLY A 147 -4.45 -21.13 -11.57
C GLY A 147 -3.21 -21.95 -11.96
N ALA A 148 -2.68 -22.79 -11.06
CA ALA A 148 -1.71 -23.82 -11.41
C ALA A 148 -2.39 -25.12 -11.91
N PRO A 149 -1.74 -25.88 -12.81
CA PRO A 149 -2.24 -27.19 -13.26
C PRO A 149 -2.39 -28.19 -12.11
N PHE A 150 -3.49 -28.95 -12.11
CA PHE A 150 -3.78 -29.96 -11.09
C PHE A 150 -2.77 -31.12 -11.07
N GLY A 151 -2.18 -31.51 -12.20
CA GLY A 151 -1.38 -32.72 -12.32
C GLY A 151 -0.27 -32.85 -11.26
N ARG A 152 0.58 -31.82 -11.13
CA ARG A 152 1.66 -31.82 -10.13
C ARG A 152 1.14 -31.87 -8.69
N GLN A 153 0.02 -31.21 -8.41
CA GLN A 153 -0.62 -31.22 -7.09
C GLN A 153 -1.16 -32.61 -6.77
N LEU A 154 -1.80 -33.27 -7.74
CA LEU A 154 -2.32 -34.64 -7.60
C LEU A 154 -1.21 -35.67 -7.36
N ASP A 155 -0.12 -35.57 -8.13
CA ASP A 155 0.99 -36.52 -8.01
C ASP A 155 1.67 -36.41 -6.64
N ALA A 156 1.89 -35.19 -6.15
CA ALA A 156 2.45 -34.96 -4.82
C ALA A 156 1.53 -35.41 -3.68
N LEU A 157 0.22 -35.17 -3.79
CA LEU A 157 -0.76 -35.65 -2.81
C LEU A 157 -0.82 -37.18 -2.77
N ARG A 158 -0.83 -37.84 -3.94
CA ARG A 158 -0.77 -39.31 -4.05
C ARG A 158 0.52 -39.89 -3.47
N ALA A 159 1.63 -39.16 -3.56
CA ALA A 159 2.90 -39.54 -2.95
C ALA A 159 2.91 -39.35 -1.41
N GLY A 160 1.82 -38.86 -0.81
CA GLY A 160 1.66 -38.76 0.64
C GLY A 160 2.52 -37.66 1.27
N VAL A 161 2.52 -36.46 0.68
CA VAL A 161 3.26 -35.30 1.19
C VAL A 161 2.81 -34.94 2.63
N PRO A 162 3.75 -34.75 3.58
CA PRO A 162 3.40 -34.51 5.00
C PRO A 162 2.94 -33.08 5.29
N VAL A 163 3.38 -32.09 4.51
CA VAL A 163 3.07 -30.67 4.71
C VAL A 163 2.44 -30.09 3.45
N VAL A 164 1.27 -29.48 3.62
CA VAL A 164 0.59 -28.74 2.56
C VAL A 164 0.40 -27.29 2.98
N VAL A 165 0.78 -26.37 2.09
CA VAL A 165 0.54 -24.92 2.24
C VAL A 165 -0.34 -24.48 1.09
N GLY A 166 -1.45 -23.77 1.32
CA GLY A 166 -2.30 -23.41 0.20
C GLY A 166 -3.43 -22.45 0.46
N THR A 167 -4.08 -22.08 -0.63
CA THR A 167 -5.25 -21.18 -0.62
C THR A 167 -6.54 -21.96 -0.44
N PRO A 168 -7.50 -21.47 0.39
CA PRO A 168 -8.73 -22.18 0.73
C PRO A 168 -9.48 -22.80 -0.45
N GLY A 169 -9.82 -22.01 -1.48
CA GLY A 169 -10.62 -22.51 -2.60
C GLY A 169 -10.01 -23.71 -3.34
N ARG A 170 -8.69 -23.70 -3.63
CA ARG A 170 -8.05 -24.85 -4.32
C ARG A 170 -7.86 -26.05 -3.39
N LEU A 171 -7.62 -25.84 -2.11
CA LEU A 171 -7.55 -26.93 -1.15
C LEU A 171 -8.92 -27.61 -0.99
N LEU A 172 -9.99 -26.82 -0.95
CA LEU A 172 -11.35 -27.31 -0.92
C LEU A 172 -11.71 -28.07 -2.20
N ASP A 173 -11.30 -27.59 -3.38
CA ASP A 173 -11.45 -28.34 -4.64
C ASP A 173 -10.80 -29.73 -4.55
N HIS A 174 -9.61 -29.83 -3.95
CA HIS A 174 -8.91 -31.10 -3.80
C HIS A 174 -9.60 -32.02 -2.79
N LEU A 175 -10.13 -31.46 -1.71
CA LEU A 175 -10.89 -32.16 -0.68
C LEU A 175 -12.20 -32.72 -1.26
N ASP A 176 -12.96 -31.89 -1.98
CA ASP A 176 -14.23 -32.27 -2.60
C ASP A 176 -14.06 -33.36 -3.68
N ARG A 177 -12.89 -33.39 -4.34
CA ARG A 177 -12.51 -34.45 -5.29
C ARG A 177 -11.97 -35.72 -4.62
N GLY A 178 -11.80 -35.74 -3.30
CA GLY A 178 -11.20 -36.86 -2.56
C GLY A 178 -9.70 -37.06 -2.85
N THR A 179 -9.02 -36.03 -3.35
CA THR A 179 -7.59 -36.08 -3.70
C THR A 179 -6.69 -35.56 -2.58
N LEU A 180 -7.26 -34.77 -1.66
CA LEU A 180 -6.67 -34.36 -0.40
C LEU A 180 -7.41 -35.07 0.73
N ASP A 181 -6.68 -35.88 1.51
CA ASP A 181 -7.19 -36.49 2.73
C ASP A 181 -6.66 -35.74 3.95
N LEU A 182 -7.58 -35.27 4.80
CA LEU A 182 -7.28 -34.55 6.04
C LEU A 182 -7.38 -35.44 7.29
N SER A 183 -7.71 -36.72 7.15
CA SER A 183 -7.95 -37.66 8.26
C SER A 183 -6.76 -37.83 9.22
N SER A 184 -5.55 -37.55 8.75
CA SER A 184 -4.29 -37.68 9.51
C SER A 184 -3.67 -36.34 9.88
N VAL A 185 -4.38 -35.23 9.70
CA VAL A 185 -3.86 -33.90 10.01
C VAL A 185 -3.82 -33.69 11.53
N GLU A 186 -2.62 -33.36 12.01
CA GLU A 186 -2.32 -33.11 13.41
C GLU A 186 -2.30 -31.60 13.72
N LEU A 187 -1.89 -30.77 12.77
CA LEU A 187 -1.82 -29.32 12.93
C LEU A 187 -2.43 -28.58 11.72
N ILE A 188 -3.35 -27.66 12.00
CA ILE A 188 -3.84 -26.69 11.01
C ILE A 188 -3.42 -25.28 11.43
N VAL A 189 -2.79 -24.55 10.52
CA VAL A 189 -2.45 -23.14 10.71
C VAL A 189 -3.33 -22.28 9.80
N LEU A 190 -3.97 -21.26 10.37
CA LEU A 190 -4.63 -20.18 9.61
C LEU A 190 -3.73 -18.96 9.64
N ASP A 191 -3.06 -18.63 8.54
CA ASP A 191 -2.24 -17.42 8.44
C ASP A 191 -3.01 -16.29 7.75
N GLU A 192 -2.90 -15.08 8.27
CA GLU A 192 -3.69 -13.90 7.86
C GLU A 192 -5.21 -14.18 7.80
N ALA A 193 -5.75 -14.73 8.88
CA ALA A 193 -7.16 -15.17 8.93
C ALA A 193 -8.18 -14.05 8.67
N ASP A 194 -7.91 -12.83 9.14
CA ASP A 194 -8.69 -11.64 8.83
C ASP A 194 -8.72 -11.30 7.34
N GLU A 195 -7.62 -11.56 6.62
CA GLU A 195 -7.57 -11.39 5.16
C GLU A 195 -8.35 -12.49 4.43
N MET A 196 -8.36 -13.73 4.91
CA MET A 196 -9.22 -14.78 4.38
C MET A 196 -10.71 -14.39 4.50
N LEU A 197 -11.11 -13.75 5.59
CA LEU A 197 -12.47 -13.20 5.74
C LEU A 197 -12.76 -12.11 4.70
N ARG A 198 -11.85 -11.13 4.54
CA ARG A 198 -12.00 -10.03 3.58
C ARG A 198 -12.12 -10.52 2.14
N MET A 199 -11.51 -11.66 1.82
CA MET A 199 -11.59 -12.31 0.50
C MET A 199 -12.80 -13.22 0.33
N GLY A 200 -13.63 -13.40 1.36
CA GLY A 200 -14.83 -14.23 1.31
C GLY A 200 -14.56 -15.73 1.44
N PHE A 201 -13.38 -16.14 1.92
CA PHE A 201 -13.03 -17.56 2.09
C PHE A 201 -13.48 -18.17 3.41
N ILE A 202 -14.33 -17.48 4.18
CA ILE A 202 -14.68 -17.88 5.54
C ILE A 202 -15.38 -19.25 5.58
N ASP A 203 -16.31 -19.47 4.64
CA ASP A 203 -17.06 -20.73 4.53
C ASP A 203 -16.13 -21.88 4.09
N ASP A 204 -15.18 -21.60 3.18
CA ASP A 204 -14.18 -22.57 2.73
C ASP A 204 -13.28 -23.00 3.89
N VAL A 205 -12.81 -22.05 4.69
CA VAL A 205 -12.00 -22.30 5.88
C VAL A 205 -12.76 -23.14 6.89
N GLU A 206 -14.03 -22.81 7.17
CA GLU A 206 -14.88 -23.57 8.08
C GLU A 206 -15.07 -25.02 7.61
N ARG A 207 -15.32 -25.24 6.32
CA ARG A 207 -15.44 -26.59 5.73
C ARG A 207 -14.16 -27.41 5.89
N MET A 208 -12.99 -26.82 5.64
CA MET A 208 -11.71 -27.52 5.80
C MET A 208 -11.42 -27.86 7.26
N LEU A 209 -11.70 -26.95 8.20
CA LEU A 209 -11.60 -27.24 9.63
C LEU A 209 -12.56 -28.37 10.02
N ALA A 210 -13.81 -28.34 9.55
CA ALA A 210 -14.80 -29.38 9.86
C ALA A 210 -14.42 -30.76 9.32
N ALA A 211 -13.72 -30.84 8.17
CA ALA A 211 -13.29 -32.09 7.56
C ALA A 211 -12.09 -32.75 8.27
N ALA A 212 -11.32 -32.00 9.04
CA ALA A 212 -10.16 -32.52 9.77
C ALA A 212 -10.57 -33.17 11.12
N PRO A 213 -9.73 -34.05 11.70
CA PRO A 213 -10.01 -34.73 12.97
C PRO A 213 -10.25 -33.75 14.13
N ALA A 214 -11.14 -34.09 15.07
CA ALA A 214 -11.37 -33.26 16.26
C ALA A 214 -10.16 -33.19 17.20
N SER A 215 -9.22 -34.14 17.10
CA SER A 215 -7.99 -34.20 17.89
C SER A 215 -6.90 -33.24 17.40
N ARG A 216 -7.05 -32.65 16.21
CA ARG A 216 -6.05 -31.74 15.61
C ARG A 216 -5.80 -30.50 16.48
N GLN A 217 -4.57 -30.02 16.47
CA GLN A 217 -4.20 -28.71 16.96
C GLN A 217 -4.53 -27.64 15.92
N VAL A 218 -5.00 -26.48 16.36
CA VAL A 218 -5.27 -25.33 15.48
C VAL A 218 -4.52 -24.09 15.97
N ALA A 219 -3.76 -23.47 15.07
CA ALA A 219 -3.07 -22.21 15.31
C ALA A 219 -3.61 -21.12 14.38
N LEU A 220 -4.28 -20.12 14.94
CA LEU A 220 -4.86 -19.01 14.20
C LEU A 220 -3.96 -17.78 14.35
N PHE A 221 -3.38 -17.33 13.25
CA PHE A 221 -2.60 -16.09 13.17
C PHE A 221 -3.39 -15.02 12.43
N SER A 222 -3.57 -13.88 13.08
CA SER A 222 -4.31 -12.77 12.50
C SER A 222 -3.81 -11.45 13.05
N ALA A 223 -3.81 -10.39 12.23
CA ALA A 223 -3.53 -9.05 12.75
C ALA A 223 -4.72 -8.57 13.59
N THR A 224 -5.93 -8.94 13.18
CA THR A 224 -7.18 -8.50 13.81
C THR A 224 -8.15 -9.64 14.11
N MET A 225 -9.09 -9.39 15.01
CA MET A 225 -10.10 -10.37 15.42
C MET A 225 -11.51 -9.78 15.24
N PRO A 226 -11.98 -9.59 14.00
CA PRO A 226 -13.37 -9.24 13.75
C PRO A 226 -14.30 -10.40 14.19
N GLN A 227 -15.58 -10.09 14.40
CA GLN A 227 -16.56 -11.04 14.95
C GLN A 227 -16.59 -12.41 14.23
N PRO A 228 -16.56 -12.50 12.88
CA PRO A 228 -16.54 -13.80 12.20
C PRO A 228 -15.29 -14.64 12.50
N ILE A 229 -14.12 -14.00 12.66
CA ILE A 229 -12.88 -14.71 13.04
C ILE A 229 -12.94 -15.18 14.49
N ARG A 230 -13.54 -14.40 15.39
CA ARG A 230 -13.79 -14.83 16.78
C ARG A 230 -14.73 -16.04 16.83
N GLU A 231 -15.73 -16.08 15.97
CA GLU A 231 -16.66 -17.21 15.86
C GLU A 231 -15.96 -18.48 15.38
N ILE A 232 -15.09 -18.38 14.37
CA ILE A 232 -14.24 -19.50 13.96
C ILE A 232 -13.37 -19.98 15.12
N ALA A 233 -12.70 -19.04 15.81
CA ALA A 233 -11.85 -19.36 16.94
C ALA A 233 -12.62 -20.13 18.02
N ASN A 234 -13.79 -19.62 18.43
CA ASN A 234 -14.62 -20.23 19.47
C ASN A 234 -15.19 -21.61 19.06
N ARG A 235 -15.44 -21.83 17.76
CA ARG A 235 -16.03 -23.09 17.26
C ARG A 235 -14.99 -24.18 17.05
N HIS A 236 -13.78 -23.83 16.61
CA HIS A 236 -12.80 -24.79 16.12
C HIS A 236 -11.55 -24.93 16.99
N LEU A 237 -11.27 -23.98 17.89
CA LEU A 237 -10.13 -24.07 18.80
C LEU A 237 -10.58 -24.53 20.19
N ARG A 238 -9.73 -25.30 20.87
CA ARG A 238 -9.96 -25.90 22.18
C ARG A 238 -9.10 -25.21 23.24
N ASN A 239 -9.73 -24.40 24.07
CA ASN A 239 -9.06 -23.60 25.12
C ASN A 239 -7.79 -22.90 24.59
N PRO A 240 -7.91 -22.06 23.55
CA PRO A 240 -6.73 -21.51 22.88
C PRO A 240 -5.99 -20.51 23.79
N GLU A 241 -4.67 -20.61 23.79
CA GLU A 241 -3.80 -19.62 24.40
C GLU A 241 -3.68 -18.38 23.49
N GLU A 242 -3.61 -17.18 24.07
CA GLU A 242 -3.39 -15.96 23.30
C GLU A 242 -1.91 -15.54 23.32
N ALA A 243 -1.23 -15.67 22.19
CA ALA A 243 0.07 -15.04 21.97
C ALA A 243 -0.12 -13.65 21.35
N GLN A 244 -0.38 -12.66 22.20
CA GLN A 244 -0.47 -11.27 21.78
C GLN A 244 0.87 -10.56 21.95
N VAL A 245 1.33 -9.91 20.88
CA VAL A 245 2.46 -8.98 20.94
C VAL A 245 1.90 -7.57 20.89
N GLU A 246 1.90 -6.89 22.05
CA GLU A 246 1.65 -5.45 22.10
C GLU A 246 2.94 -4.73 21.70
N GLU A 247 3.08 -4.39 20.43
CA GLU A 247 4.16 -3.53 19.99
C GLU A 247 3.62 -2.15 19.59
N ARG A 248 4.21 -1.11 20.19
CA ARG A 248 4.24 0.24 19.64
C ARG A 248 4.65 0.16 18.17
N ALA A 249 4.23 1.14 17.38
CA ALA A 249 4.32 1.21 15.91
C ALA A 249 5.74 1.12 15.29
N LEU A 250 6.56 0.15 15.69
CA LEU A 250 7.96 -0.06 15.30
C LEU A 250 8.14 -0.26 13.78
N THR A 251 7.12 -0.78 13.08
CA THR A 251 7.16 -0.92 11.61
C THR A 251 6.98 0.41 10.87
N VAL A 252 6.48 1.44 11.56
CA VAL A 252 6.16 2.74 10.98
C VAL A 252 7.31 3.73 11.17
N ASP A 253 8.16 3.50 12.16
CA ASP A 253 9.23 4.43 12.53
C ASP A 253 10.28 4.61 11.42
N HIS A 254 10.51 3.60 10.58
CA HIS A 254 11.44 3.65 9.44
C HIS A 254 10.77 4.08 8.12
N ILE A 255 9.47 4.40 8.14
CA ILE A 255 8.71 4.78 6.95
C ILE A 255 8.32 6.26 7.05
N THR A 256 8.98 7.10 6.26
CA THR A 256 8.57 8.48 6.07
C THR A 256 7.23 8.49 5.34
N GLN A 257 6.23 9.11 5.95
CA GLN A 257 4.87 9.16 5.40
C GLN A 257 4.49 10.58 5.02
N ARG A 258 4.05 10.73 3.77
CA ARG A 258 3.55 11.97 3.23
C ARG A 258 2.17 11.78 2.60
N TRP A 259 1.40 12.84 2.52
CA TRP A 259 0.17 12.85 1.74
C TRP A 259 0.05 14.12 0.92
N VAL A 260 -0.64 14.01 -0.22
CA VAL A 260 -0.85 15.12 -1.12
C VAL A 260 -2.33 15.25 -1.49
N ALA A 261 -2.83 16.48 -1.50
CA ALA A 261 -4.20 16.79 -1.85
C ALA A 261 -4.35 16.73 -3.38
N VAL A 262 -5.11 15.76 -3.88
CA VAL A 262 -5.26 15.55 -5.33
C VAL A 262 -6.74 15.29 -5.67
N PRO A 263 -7.40 16.16 -6.45
CA PRO A 263 -8.70 15.87 -7.02
C PRO A 263 -8.62 14.62 -7.94
N PRO A 264 -9.66 13.76 -7.99
CA PRO A 264 -9.62 12.51 -8.76
C PRO A 264 -9.13 12.65 -10.20
N ARG A 265 -9.61 13.69 -10.90
CA ARG A 265 -9.25 13.99 -12.30
C ARG A 265 -7.77 14.28 -12.54
N PHE A 266 -7.03 14.67 -11.50
CA PHE A 266 -5.61 15.03 -11.61
C PHE A 266 -4.67 13.98 -11.02
N LYS A 267 -5.19 12.84 -10.56
CA LYS A 267 -4.36 11.79 -9.93
C LYS A 267 -3.28 11.25 -10.85
N LEU A 268 -3.57 11.07 -12.13
CA LEU A 268 -2.57 10.58 -13.09
C LEU A 268 -1.44 11.59 -13.30
N ASP A 269 -1.77 12.87 -13.51
CA ASP A 269 -0.76 13.91 -13.71
C ASP A 269 0.04 14.18 -12.43
N ALA A 270 -0.61 14.09 -11.26
CA ALA A 270 0.06 14.15 -9.96
C ALA A 270 1.04 13.00 -9.78
N LEU A 271 0.64 11.78 -10.17
CA LEU A 271 1.47 10.58 -10.08
C LEU A 271 2.71 10.73 -10.95
N GLU A 272 2.55 11.17 -12.19
CA GLU A 272 3.69 11.43 -13.08
C GLU A 272 4.64 12.46 -12.46
N ARG A 273 4.13 13.59 -11.96
CA ARG A 273 4.97 14.64 -11.37
C ARG A 273 5.74 14.13 -10.15
N VAL A 274 5.08 13.37 -9.28
CA VAL A 274 5.73 12.73 -8.13
C VAL A 274 6.82 11.77 -8.60
N LEU A 275 6.53 10.91 -9.58
CA LEU A 275 7.52 9.98 -10.12
C LEU A 275 8.70 10.70 -10.78
N ARG A 276 8.51 11.84 -11.45
CA ARG A 276 9.62 12.56 -12.09
C ARG A 276 10.39 13.50 -11.17
N GLY A 277 9.70 14.09 -10.18
CA GLY A 277 10.25 15.12 -9.30
C GLY A 277 10.88 14.58 -8.02
N GLU A 278 10.38 13.46 -7.50
CA GLU A 278 10.91 12.86 -6.26
C GLU A 278 11.97 11.79 -6.59
N PRO A 279 13.12 11.77 -5.89
CA PRO A 279 14.06 10.66 -5.97
C PRO A 279 13.40 9.37 -5.49
N HIS A 280 13.34 8.37 -6.34
CA HIS A 280 12.76 7.07 -6.01
C HIS A 280 13.59 5.95 -6.62
N GLY A 281 13.62 4.80 -5.93
CA GLY A 281 14.02 3.53 -6.52
C GLY A 281 12.77 2.74 -6.89
N THR A 282 12.78 1.44 -6.65
CA THR A 282 11.62 0.57 -6.90
C THR A 282 10.38 1.07 -6.16
N THR A 283 9.31 1.27 -6.91
CA THR A 283 8.07 1.91 -6.47
C THR A 283 6.87 0.99 -6.71
N LEU A 284 6.04 0.82 -5.68
CA LEU A 284 4.76 0.12 -5.76
C LEU A 284 3.60 1.11 -5.60
N VAL A 285 2.73 1.20 -6.59
CA VAL A 285 1.57 2.09 -6.59
C VAL A 285 0.30 1.28 -6.38
N PHE A 286 -0.50 1.62 -5.36
CA PHE A 286 -1.77 0.96 -5.07
C PHE A 286 -2.95 1.70 -5.71
N ALA A 287 -3.66 1.02 -6.60
CA ALA A 287 -4.93 1.45 -7.18
C ALA A 287 -6.09 0.61 -6.63
N ARG A 288 -7.29 1.21 -6.50
CA ARG A 288 -8.46 0.53 -5.92
C ARG A 288 -9.02 -0.58 -6.82
N THR A 289 -9.07 -0.37 -8.13
CA THR A 289 -9.74 -1.27 -9.08
C THR A 289 -8.77 -1.81 -10.12
N ARG A 290 -9.12 -2.96 -10.72
CA ARG A 290 -8.32 -3.55 -11.82
C ARG A 290 -8.31 -2.65 -13.05
N ALA A 291 -9.45 -2.03 -13.37
CA ALA A 291 -9.57 -1.05 -14.45
C ALA A 291 -8.65 0.16 -14.23
N ALA A 292 -8.65 0.76 -13.04
CA ALA A 292 -7.75 1.87 -12.72
C ALA A 292 -6.27 1.44 -12.78
N CYS A 293 -5.96 0.21 -12.38
CA CYS A 293 -4.61 -0.34 -12.51
C CYS A 293 -4.16 -0.37 -13.98
N ALA A 294 -4.99 -0.92 -14.87
CA ALA A 294 -4.71 -0.97 -16.31
C ALA A 294 -4.62 0.43 -16.94
N GLU A 295 -5.60 1.30 -16.69
CA GLU A 295 -5.64 2.66 -17.24
C GLU A 295 -4.40 3.49 -16.85
N VAL A 296 -3.97 3.39 -15.58
CA VAL A 296 -2.79 4.10 -15.10
C VAL A 296 -1.51 3.51 -15.68
N THR A 297 -1.41 2.18 -15.79
CA THR A 297 -0.27 1.52 -16.43
C THR A 297 -0.14 1.94 -17.89
N ASP A 298 -1.20 1.85 -18.68
CA ASP A 298 -1.19 2.21 -20.11
C ASP A 298 -0.78 3.67 -20.30
N ALA A 299 -1.34 4.57 -19.49
CA ALA A 299 -1.03 5.99 -19.56
C ALA A 299 0.43 6.30 -19.19
N LEU A 300 0.99 5.62 -18.19
CA LEU A 300 2.40 5.79 -17.81
C LEU A 300 3.36 5.15 -18.82
N GLN A 301 3.01 3.99 -19.41
CA GLN A 301 3.79 3.40 -20.50
C GLN A 301 3.85 4.32 -21.71
N ALA A 302 2.72 4.93 -22.10
CA ALA A 302 2.68 5.92 -23.18
C ALA A 302 3.54 7.17 -22.88
N ARG A 303 3.80 7.46 -21.60
CA ARG A 303 4.68 8.55 -21.12
C ARG A 303 6.14 8.10 -20.88
N GLY A 304 6.49 6.89 -21.30
CA GLY A 304 7.86 6.36 -21.30
C GLY A 304 8.31 5.73 -19.97
N PHE A 305 7.40 5.44 -19.03
CA PHE A 305 7.76 4.74 -17.81
C PHE A 305 7.88 3.23 -18.05
N ALA A 306 8.92 2.62 -17.48
CA ALA A 306 9.04 1.17 -17.38
C ALA A 306 8.14 0.66 -16.25
N VAL A 307 6.86 0.45 -16.58
CA VAL A 307 5.81 0.10 -15.63
C VAL A 307 4.97 -1.09 -16.11
N GLU A 308 4.56 -1.93 -15.17
CA GLU A 308 3.59 -3.00 -15.42
C GLU A 308 2.48 -3.01 -14.39
N ALA A 309 1.30 -3.45 -14.82
CA ALA A 309 0.16 -3.69 -13.94
C ALA A 309 0.35 -5.02 -13.22
N LEU A 310 -0.18 -5.10 -12.01
CA LEU A 310 -0.27 -6.30 -11.21
C LEU A 310 -1.67 -6.36 -10.61
N SER A 311 -2.60 -6.93 -11.37
CA SER A 311 -4.01 -7.02 -11.01
C SER A 311 -4.47 -8.49 -11.02
N GLY A 312 -5.71 -8.73 -10.57
CA GLY A 312 -6.31 -10.07 -10.59
C GLY A 312 -6.69 -10.59 -11.97
N ASP A 313 -6.49 -9.80 -13.04
CA ASP A 313 -6.78 -10.21 -14.43
C ASP A 313 -5.58 -10.87 -15.11
N LEU A 314 -4.37 -10.73 -14.53
CA LEU A 314 -3.19 -11.42 -15.03
C LEU A 314 -3.30 -12.92 -14.75
N ASP A 315 -2.93 -13.71 -15.75
CA ASP A 315 -2.65 -15.12 -15.51
C ASP A 315 -1.44 -15.28 -14.57
N GLN A 316 -1.33 -16.47 -13.97
CA GLN A 316 -0.30 -16.74 -12.97
C GLN A 316 1.12 -16.61 -13.54
N SER A 317 1.33 -17.02 -14.80
CA SER A 317 2.64 -16.96 -15.44
C SER A 317 3.08 -15.52 -15.74
N ALA A 318 2.15 -14.66 -16.11
CA ALA A 318 2.36 -13.24 -16.31
C ALA A 318 2.67 -12.55 -14.98
N ARG A 319 1.92 -12.88 -13.92
CA ARG A 319 2.15 -12.37 -12.56
C ARG A 319 3.54 -12.73 -12.03
N GLU A 320 3.96 -13.98 -12.16
CA GLU A 320 5.31 -14.43 -11.78
C GLU A 320 6.41 -13.72 -12.57
N ARG A 321 6.18 -13.46 -13.86
CA ARG A 321 7.11 -12.71 -14.71
C ARG A 321 7.28 -11.26 -14.25
N VAL A 322 6.18 -10.57 -13.92
CA VAL A 322 6.22 -9.20 -13.38
C VAL A 322 7.03 -9.17 -12.09
N VAL A 323 6.72 -10.07 -11.14
CA VAL A 323 7.43 -10.15 -9.86
C VAL A 323 8.91 -10.49 -10.05
N ALA A 324 9.25 -11.40 -10.96
CA ALA A 324 10.63 -11.76 -11.26
C ALA A 324 11.41 -10.59 -11.87
N ARG A 325 10.79 -9.82 -12.78
CA ARG A 325 11.41 -8.62 -13.38
C ARG A 325 11.61 -7.50 -12.36
N LEU A 326 10.62 -7.30 -11.49
CA LEU A 326 10.73 -6.37 -10.37
C LEU A 326 11.85 -6.81 -9.42
N ARG A 327 11.96 -8.11 -9.12
CA ARG A 327 13.06 -8.66 -8.30
C ARG A 327 14.44 -8.48 -8.92
N ALA A 328 14.55 -8.62 -10.23
CA ALA A 328 15.80 -8.48 -10.96
C ALA A 328 16.20 -7.01 -11.23
N GLY A 329 15.43 -6.02 -10.76
CA GLY A 329 15.69 -4.59 -11.01
C GLY A 329 15.52 -4.18 -12.47
N ARG A 330 14.72 -4.93 -13.25
CA ARG A 330 14.40 -4.61 -14.67
C ARG A 330 13.10 -3.84 -14.82
N LEU A 331 12.45 -3.55 -13.71
CA LEU A 331 11.19 -2.84 -13.63
C LEU A 331 11.27 -2.01 -12.35
N ASP A 332 11.09 -0.71 -12.46
CA ASP A 332 11.20 0.20 -11.30
C ASP A 332 9.83 0.60 -10.76
N LEU A 333 8.76 0.33 -11.51
CA LEU A 333 7.40 0.73 -11.17
C LEU A 333 6.40 -0.39 -11.40
N VAL A 334 5.59 -0.68 -10.39
CA VAL A 334 4.42 -1.57 -10.51
C VAL A 334 3.18 -0.87 -10.02
N ILE A 335 2.10 -0.93 -10.79
CA ILE A 335 0.76 -0.53 -10.35
C ILE A 335 0.03 -1.80 -9.91
N ALA A 336 -0.54 -1.82 -8.72
CA ALA A 336 -1.16 -3.02 -8.17
C ALA A 336 -2.49 -2.74 -7.45
N THR A 337 -3.35 -3.75 -7.41
CA THR A 337 -4.50 -3.77 -6.48
C THR A 337 -4.11 -4.42 -5.16
N ASP A 338 -4.85 -4.16 -4.07
CA ASP A 338 -4.57 -4.75 -2.75
C ASP A 338 -4.40 -6.27 -2.80
N VAL A 339 -5.32 -6.97 -3.46
CA VAL A 339 -5.29 -8.44 -3.60
C VAL A 339 -4.04 -8.88 -4.33
N ALA A 340 -3.66 -8.16 -5.37
CA ALA A 340 -2.54 -8.50 -6.21
C ALA A 340 -1.19 -8.07 -5.61
N ALA A 341 -1.16 -7.18 -4.63
CA ALA A 341 0.07 -6.77 -3.93
C ALA A 341 0.31 -7.51 -2.61
N ARG A 342 -0.67 -8.30 -2.13
CA ARG A 342 -0.48 -9.23 -1.03
C ARG A 342 0.52 -10.32 -1.40
N GLY A 343 1.33 -10.72 -0.43
CA GLY A 343 2.39 -11.70 -0.65
C GLY A 343 3.46 -11.29 -1.68
N ILE A 344 3.57 -10.00 -2.05
CA ILE A 344 4.78 -9.54 -2.73
C ILE A 344 5.84 -9.31 -1.65
N ASP A 345 6.87 -10.15 -1.67
CA ASP A 345 8.09 -9.96 -0.88
C ASP A 345 9.22 -9.60 -1.82
N ILE A 346 9.49 -8.31 -1.81
CA ILE A 346 10.51 -7.64 -2.61
C ILE A 346 11.23 -6.73 -1.63
N ASP A 347 12.45 -7.14 -1.29
CA ASP A 347 13.27 -6.48 -0.28
C ASP A 347 13.59 -5.02 -0.65
N HIS A 348 13.70 -4.71 -1.94
CA HIS A 348 14.15 -3.42 -2.47
C HIS A 348 13.04 -2.44 -2.85
N LEU A 349 11.83 -2.59 -2.31
CA LEU A 349 10.83 -1.52 -2.43
C LEU A 349 11.25 -0.33 -1.57
N THR A 350 11.56 0.79 -2.24
CA THR A 350 11.93 2.05 -1.59
C THR A 350 10.69 2.91 -1.38
N HIS A 351 9.75 2.89 -2.32
CA HIS A 351 8.60 3.76 -2.34
C HIS A 351 7.29 2.97 -2.45
N VAL A 352 6.30 3.42 -1.69
CA VAL A 352 4.90 3.01 -1.82
C VAL A 352 4.05 4.24 -2.09
N ILE A 353 3.24 4.21 -3.16
CA ILE A 353 2.32 5.29 -3.47
C ILE A 353 0.88 4.76 -3.37
N ASN A 354 0.08 5.32 -2.46
CA ASN A 354 -1.36 5.06 -2.44
C ASN A 354 -2.04 6.02 -3.42
N LEU A 355 -2.25 5.60 -4.67
CA LEU A 355 -3.01 6.38 -5.65
C LEU A 355 -4.45 6.60 -5.15
N ASP A 356 -5.03 5.57 -4.55
CA ASP A 356 -6.28 5.66 -3.80
C ASP A 356 -6.03 5.40 -2.32
N LEU A 357 -6.45 6.32 -1.45
CA LEU A 357 -6.35 6.12 -0.01
C LEU A 357 -7.17 4.88 0.42
N PRO A 358 -6.60 3.95 1.21
CA PRO A 358 -7.33 2.80 1.72
C PRO A 358 -8.41 3.22 2.73
N HIS A 359 -9.43 2.36 2.88
CA HIS A 359 -10.62 2.68 3.68
C HIS A 359 -10.40 2.51 5.19
N ASP A 360 -9.48 1.63 5.59
CA ASP A 360 -9.18 1.29 6.97
C ASP A 360 -7.67 1.39 7.29
N THR A 361 -7.39 1.53 8.59
CA THR A 361 -6.03 1.71 9.11
C THR A 361 -5.14 0.48 8.91
N GLU A 362 -5.72 -0.73 8.95
CA GLU A 362 -4.95 -1.97 8.79
C GLU A 362 -4.43 -2.10 7.37
N MET A 363 -5.31 -1.90 6.39
CA MET A 363 -4.95 -1.89 4.97
C MET A 363 -3.91 -0.81 4.68
N TYR A 364 -4.06 0.39 5.26
CA TYR A 364 -3.04 1.42 5.17
C TYR A 364 -1.67 0.92 5.61
N VAL A 365 -1.58 0.28 6.79
CA VAL A 365 -0.29 -0.23 7.25
C VAL A 365 0.21 -1.41 6.41
N HIS A 366 -0.66 -2.31 5.95
CA HIS A 366 -0.27 -3.41 5.07
C HIS A 366 0.30 -2.92 3.73
N ARG A 367 -0.19 -1.79 3.22
CA ARG A 367 0.34 -1.16 2.01
C ARG A 367 1.69 -0.52 2.26
N ILE A 368 1.81 0.36 3.25
CA ILE A 368 3.08 1.06 3.49
C ILE A 368 4.18 0.10 3.99
N GLY A 369 3.82 -0.97 4.71
CA GLY A 369 4.74 -2.04 5.12
C GLY A 369 5.30 -2.91 3.97
N ARG A 370 5.03 -2.52 2.71
CA ARG A 370 5.74 -3.04 1.54
C ARG A 370 7.11 -2.39 1.36
N THR A 371 7.31 -1.18 1.89
CA THR A 371 8.63 -0.53 1.99
C THR A 371 9.13 -0.59 3.45
N GLY A 372 10.34 -0.11 3.71
CA GLY A 372 10.90 0.01 5.06
C GLY A 372 11.22 -1.33 5.75
N ARG A 373 11.48 -2.39 4.97
CA ARG A 373 11.76 -3.74 5.48
C ARG A 373 13.22 -3.90 5.90
N ALA A 374 13.47 -4.79 6.86
CA ALA A 374 14.81 -5.11 7.37
C ALA A 374 15.61 -3.88 7.85
N GLY A 375 14.94 -2.90 8.44
CA GLY A 375 15.56 -1.69 8.98
C GLY A 375 15.96 -0.63 7.95
N ARG A 376 15.66 -0.83 6.66
CA ARG A 376 15.88 0.19 5.62
C ARG A 376 14.86 1.33 5.75
N GLU A 377 15.24 2.52 5.30
CA GLU A 377 14.30 3.64 5.18
C GLU A 377 13.33 3.40 4.01
N GLY A 378 12.07 3.75 4.23
CA GLY A 378 11.02 3.70 3.22
C GLY A 378 10.26 5.01 3.10
N MET A 379 9.71 5.28 1.92
CA MET A 379 8.83 6.43 1.68
C MET A 379 7.43 5.94 1.29
N ALA A 380 6.40 6.50 1.94
CA ALA A 380 5.01 6.25 1.62
C ALA A 380 4.29 7.55 1.29
N ILE A 381 3.79 7.69 0.05
CA ILE A 381 3.07 8.88 -0.41
C ILE A 381 1.61 8.51 -0.66
N SER A 382 0.68 9.24 -0.04
CA SER A 382 -0.75 8.98 -0.19
C SER A 382 -1.48 10.11 -0.92
N PHE A 383 -2.21 9.78 -1.98
CA PHE A 383 -3.04 10.73 -2.72
C PHE A 383 -4.42 10.80 -2.08
N VAL A 384 -4.79 12.00 -1.67
CA VAL A 384 -5.96 12.22 -0.82
C VAL A 384 -6.88 13.20 -1.51
N THR A 385 -8.11 12.78 -1.79
CA THR A 385 -9.12 13.70 -2.32
C THR A 385 -9.56 14.68 -1.23
N PRO A 386 -10.14 15.85 -1.58
CA PRO A 386 -10.62 16.81 -0.58
C PRO A 386 -11.58 16.21 0.47
N ARG A 387 -12.37 15.19 0.08
CA ARG A 387 -13.31 14.49 0.98
C ARG A 387 -12.62 13.50 1.93
N GLU A 388 -11.43 13.00 1.56
CA GLU A 388 -10.66 12.02 2.31
C GLU A 388 -9.69 12.65 3.31
N GLN A 389 -9.53 13.99 3.33
CA GLN A 389 -8.64 14.67 4.28
C GLN A 389 -8.96 14.37 5.75
N ARG A 390 -10.24 14.15 6.08
CA ARG A 390 -10.63 13.73 7.44
C ARG A 390 -10.04 12.35 7.79
N ARG A 391 -9.97 11.45 6.82
CA ARG A 391 -9.44 10.08 7.00
C ARG A 391 -7.96 10.10 7.35
N VAL A 392 -7.18 11.00 6.75
CA VAL A 392 -5.76 11.17 7.10
C VAL A 392 -5.61 11.47 8.60
N ARG A 393 -6.41 12.39 9.15
CA ARG A 393 -6.38 12.70 10.59
C ARG A 393 -6.83 11.54 11.46
N GLU A 394 -7.71 10.67 10.96
CA GLU A 394 -8.12 9.45 11.65
C GLU A 394 -6.97 8.42 11.67
N LEU A 395 -6.23 8.28 10.56
CA LEU A 395 -5.02 7.46 10.47
C LEU A 395 -3.92 7.97 11.40
N GLU A 396 -3.62 9.28 11.40
CA GLU A 396 -2.63 9.90 12.29
C GLU A 396 -2.91 9.61 13.77
N ARG A 397 -4.19 9.73 14.20
CA ARG A 397 -4.58 9.44 15.58
C ARG A 397 -4.49 7.96 15.92
N ALA A 398 -4.92 7.10 15.00
CA ALA A 398 -4.90 5.65 15.21
C ALA A 398 -3.47 5.11 15.29
N LEU A 399 -2.58 5.62 14.45
CA LEU A 399 -1.19 5.18 14.34
C LEU A 399 -0.25 5.96 15.27
N ARG A 400 -0.68 7.10 15.80
CA ARG A 400 0.14 8.03 16.59
C ARG A 400 1.37 8.52 15.83
N VAL A 401 1.22 8.75 14.53
CA VAL A 401 2.28 9.27 13.64
C VAL A 401 1.81 10.56 12.96
N ASN A 402 2.76 11.41 12.58
CA ASN A 402 2.50 12.59 11.78
C ASN A 402 2.65 12.21 10.30
N ILE A 403 1.58 12.36 9.52
CA ILE A 403 1.63 12.14 8.06
C ILE A 403 1.74 13.53 7.44
N ALA A 404 2.96 13.92 7.08
CA ALA A 404 3.23 15.28 6.62
C ALA A 404 2.51 15.57 5.29
N GLN A 405 1.87 16.73 5.19
CA GLN A 405 1.35 17.17 3.89
C GLN A 405 2.52 17.58 2.99
N MET A 406 2.51 17.13 1.74
CA MET A 406 3.42 17.57 0.70
C MET A 406 2.65 18.19 -0.46
N GLU A 407 3.37 18.98 -1.25
CA GLU A 407 2.88 19.53 -2.51
C GLU A 407 3.30 18.61 -3.67
N VAL A 408 2.59 18.70 -4.79
CA VAL A 408 3.02 18.02 -6.01
C VAL A 408 4.19 18.82 -6.60
N PRO A 409 5.27 18.16 -7.07
CA PRO A 409 6.38 18.86 -7.71
C PRO A 409 5.91 19.82 -8.82
N SER A 410 6.45 21.04 -8.85
CA SER A 410 6.20 22.02 -9.92
C SER A 410 6.83 21.55 -11.24
N ASP A 411 6.41 22.14 -12.36
CA ASP A 411 7.00 21.81 -13.65
C ASP A 411 8.49 22.21 -13.68
N ALA A 412 8.85 23.32 -13.02
CA ALA A 412 10.24 23.72 -12.79
C ALA A 412 11.02 22.67 -11.97
N ALA A 413 10.48 22.19 -10.85
CA ALA A 413 11.13 21.15 -10.04
C ALA A 413 11.33 19.84 -10.81
N VAL A 414 10.36 19.45 -11.65
CA VAL A 414 10.49 18.29 -12.54
C VAL A 414 11.58 18.52 -13.59
N ALA A 415 11.66 19.72 -14.18
CA ALA A 415 12.69 20.06 -15.15
C ALA A 415 14.09 20.07 -14.52
N ASP A 416 14.24 20.64 -13.32
CA ASP A 416 15.49 20.64 -12.57
C ASP A 416 15.95 19.23 -12.25
N ARG A 417 15.03 18.36 -11.81
CA ARG A 417 15.36 16.96 -11.55
C ARG A 417 15.82 16.21 -12.80
N LYS A 418 15.18 16.47 -13.94
CA LYS A 418 15.58 15.93 -15.25
C LYS A 418 16.97 16.42 -15.66
N ARG A 419 17.29 17.71 -15.44
CA ARG A 419 18.63 18.27 -15.71
C ARG A 419 19.70 17.61 -14.85
N GLU A 420 19.43 17.41 -13.56
CA GLU A 420 20.37 16.75 -12.64
C GLU A 420 20.60 15.29 -13.03
N ALA A 421 19.55 14.56 -13.43
CA ALA A 421 19.67 13.19 -13.92
C ALA A 421 20.51 13.12 -15.22
N LEU A 422 20.31 14.06 -16.15
CA LEU A 422 21.09 14.16 -17.37
C LEU A 422 22.57 14.44 -17.07
N LYS A 423 22.86 15.34 -16.12
CA LYS A 423 24.23 15.64 -15.70
C LYS A 423 24.93 14.38 -15.17
N GLY A 424 24.29 13.62 -14.29
CA GLY A 424 24.87 12.37 -13.77
C GLY A 424 25.00 11.24 -14.82
N GLU A 425 24.20 11.26 -15.89
CA GLU A 425 24.42 10.38 -17.05
C GLU A 425 25.64 10.81 -17.87
N LEU A 426 25.82 12.11 -18.10
CA LEU A 426 26.98 12.65 -18.82
C LEU A 426 28.28 12.35 -18.08
N GLU A 427 28.31 12.55 -16.75
CA GLU A 427 29.46 12.21 -15.91
C GLU A 427 29.85 10.72 -16.03
N ARG A 428 28.87 9.81 -15.91
CA ARG A 428 29.12 8.36 -16.10
C ARG A 428 29.56 8.00 -17.52
N SER A 429 29.08 8.73 -18.53
CA SER A 429 29.49 8.51 -19.91
C SER A 429 30.94 8.91 -20.17
N ILE A 430 31.44 9.95 -19.48
CA ILE A 430 32.84 10.39 -19.57
C ILE A 430 33.77 9.33 -18.99
N GLU A 431 33.36 8.68 -17.90
CA GLU A 431 34.11 7.60 -17.25
C GLU A 431 34.00 6.24 -17.97
N GLY A 432 33.18 6.16 -19.02
CA GLY A 432 32.86 4.92 -19.74
C GLY A 432 33.93 4.47 -20.74
N HIS A 433 34.02 3.15 -20.95
CA HIS A 433 34.91 2.59 -21.97
C HIS A 433 34.53 3.05 -23.39
N GLY A 434 35.53 3.46 -24.18
CA GLY A 434 35.34 3.92 -25.55
C GLY A 434 35.13 5.43 -25.69
N PHE A 435 35.18 6.20 -24.59
CA PHE A 435 35.09 7.66 -24.62
C PHE A 435 36.21 8.30 -25.48
N ASP A 436 37.40 7.71 -25.51
CA ASP A 436 38.54 8.19 -26.33
C ASP A 436 38.21 8.29 -27.82
N ALA A 437 37.46 7.33 -28.37
CA ALA A 437 37.05 7.34 -29.78
C ALA A 437 36.01 8.43 -30.08
N VAL A 438 35.11 8.67 -29.11
CA VAL A 438 34.15 9.77 -29.18
C VAL A 438 34.87 11.12 -29.08
N GLN A 439 35.87 11.23 -28.21
CA GLN A 439 36.70 12.41 -28.05
C GLN A 439 37.52 12.70 -29.32
N GLN A 440 38.10 11.68 -29.95
CA GLN A 440 38.78 11.81 -31.23
C GLN A 440 37.83 12.33 -32.32
N THR A 441 36.65 11.73 -32.45
CA THR A 441 35.63 12.17 -33.43
C THR A 441 35.19 13.61 -33.17
N THR A 442 35.05 13.99 -31.90
CA THR A 442 34.69 15.35 -31.48
C THR A 442 35.76 16.35 -31.91
N ASN A 443 37.03 16.05 -31.67
CA ASN A 443 38.15 16.91 -32.07
C ASN A 443 38.24 17.06 -33.60
N GLU A 444 38.08 15.98 -34.36
CA GLU A 444 38.04 16.03 -35.83
C GLU A 444 36.88 16.90 -36.35
N LEU A 445 35.73 16.87 -35.67
CA LEU A 445 34.57 17.69 -36.02
C LEU A 445 34.86 19.17 -35.78
N LEU A 446 35.45 19.51 -34.62
CA LEU A 446 35.81 20.89 -34.26
C LEU A 446 36.83 21.46 -35.26
N GLU A 447 37.85 20.69 -35.64
CA GLU A 447 38.85 21.10 -36.64
C GLU A 447 38.25 21.36 -38.03
N LYS A 448 37.33 20.51 -38.50
CA LYS A 448 36.72 20.64 -39.83
C LYS A 448 35.68 21.75 -39.93
N THR A 449 34.96 22.02 -38.84
CA THR A 449 33.82 22.96 -38.83
C THR A 449 34.19 24.34 -38.31
N GLY A 450 35.24 24.44 -37.49
CA GLY A 450 35.64 25.68 -36.81
C GLY A 450 34.69 26.10 -35.67
N TRP A 451 33.83 25.19 -35.19
CA TRP A 451 32.93 25.46 -34.06
C TRP A 451 33.68 25.50 -32.73
N THR A 452 33.12 26.21 -31.75
CA THR A 452 33.62 26.12 -30.37
C THR A 452 33.14 24.81 -29.73
N PRO A 453 33.90 24.24 -28.76
CA PRO A 453 33.43 23.11 -27.96
C PRO A 453 32.06 23.36 -27.32
N GLU A 454 31.80 24.60 -26.91
CA GLU A 454 30.53 25.05 -26.34
C GLU A 454 29.38 24.97 -27.35
N ASP A 455 29.59 25.40 -28.60
CA ASP A 455 28.57 25.34 -29.65
C ASP A 455 28.20 23.88 -29.98
N LEU A 456 29.21 23.00 -30.07
CA LEU A 456 29.00 21.58 -30.32
C LEU A 456 28.27 20.91 -29.15
N ALA A 457 28.65 21.24 -27.91
CA ALA A 457 27.99 20.74 -26.71
C ALA A 457 26.53 21.24 -26.61
N ALA A 458 26.27 22.51 -26.89
CA ALA A 458 24.92 23.07 -26.91
C ALA A 458 24.05 22.44 -28.00
N ALA A 459 24.60 22.22 -29.20
CA ALA A 459 23.90 21.54 -30.29
C ALA A 459 23.58 20.07 -29.94
N ALA A 460 24.56 19.34 -29.38
CA ALA A 460 24.37 17.97 -28.95
C ALA A 460 23.34 17.85 -27.81
N LEU A 461 23.42 18.73 -26.80
CA LEU A 461 22.46 18.80 -25.71
C LEU A 461 21.05 19.14 -26.20
N ARG A 462 20.92 20.05 -27.16
CA ARG A 462 19.63 20.38 -27.78
C ARG A 462 19.03 19.18 -28.52
N LEU A 463 19.82 18.50 -29.36
CA LEU A 463 19.36 17.30 -30.07
C LEU A 463 18.95 16.18 -29.10
N LEU A 464 19.72 15.98 -28.03
CA LEU A 464 19.41 15.01 -26.99
C LEU A 464 18.15 15.37 -26.22
N ALA A 465 17.97 16.66 -25.90
CA ALA A 465 16.78 17.15 -25.22
C ALA A 465 15.52 17.03 -26.10
N ASP A 466 15.61 17.34 -27.38
CA ASP A 466 14.52 17.17 -28.34
C ASP A 466 14.14 15.69 -28.48
N ALA A 467 15.12 14.79 -28.59
CA ALA A 467 14.90 13.35 -28.66
C ALA A 467 14.29 12.75 -27.38
N ARG A 468 14.51 13.38 -26.22
CA ARG A 468 14.00 12.93 -24.91
C ARG A 468 12.84 13.77 -24.38
N HIS A 469 12.30 14.68 -25.20
CA HIS A 469 11.26 15.64 -24.81
C HIS A 469 11.58 16.36 -23.47
N LEU A 470 12.81 16.85 -23.35
CA LEU A 470 13.35 17.49 -22.15
C LEU A 470 13.43 19.00 -22.37
N THR A 471 12.90 19.78 -21.43
CA THR A 471 12.96 21.24 -21.50
C THR A 471 14.24 21.75 -20.83
N LEU A 472 15.19 22.22 -21.62
CA LEU A 472 16.45 22.76 -21.11
C LEU A 472 16.34 24.22 -20.64
N GLY A 473 15.42 25.01 -21.20
CA GLY A 473 15.19 26.43 -20.82
C GLY A 473 14.49 26.60 -19.47
N ALA A 474 14.71 27.74 -18.81
CA ALA A 474 14.03 28.09 -17.58
C ALA A 474 12.50 28.10 -17.79
N LEU A 475 11.76 27.41 -16.92
CA LEU A 475 10.31 27.50 -16.89
C LEU A 475 9.96 28.72 -16.04
N GLU A 476 9.12 29.60 -16.57
CA GLU A 476 8.75 30.87 -15.90
C GLU A 476 7.86 30.65 -14.67
N ASP A 477 7.21 29.48 -14.56
CA ASP A 477 6.34 29.11 -13.44
C ASP A 477 7.00 28.02 -12.55
N ASP A 478 7.42 28.41 -11.35
CA ASP A 478 7.85 27.49 -10.27
C ASP A 478 6.69 27.15 -9.31
N GLU A 479 5.48 27.62 -9.59
CA GLU A 479 4.34 27.37 -8.73
C GLU A 479 3.80 25.94 -8.93
N PRO A 480 3.62 25.15 -7.85
CA PRO A 480 2.91 23.88 -7.96
C PRO A 480 1.44 24.13 -8.36
N PRO A 481 0.78 23.16 -9.01
CA PRO A 481 -0.58 23.36 -9.51
C PRO A 481 -1.52 23.92 -8.44
N ALA A 482 -2.38 24.87 -8.79
CA ALA A 482 -3.26 25.56 -7.83
C ALA A 482 -4.12 24.60 -6.98
N TRP A 483 -4.41 23.40 -7.47
CA TRP A 483 -5.18 22.38 -6.76
C TRP A 483 -4.39 21.58 -5.72
N SER A 484 -3.05 21.58 -5.76
CA SER A 484 -2.19 20.85 -4.81
C SER A 484 -1.79 21.66 -3.59
N ARG A 485 -2.08 22.98 -3.59
CA ARG A 485 -1.73 23.90 -2.51
C ARG A 485 -2.51 23.59 -1.22
N PRO A 486 -1.86 23.47 -0.05
CA PRO A 486 -2.55 23.39 1.22
C PRO A 486 -3.46 24.61 1.42
N PRO A 487 -4.66 24.45 2.00
CA PRO A 487 -5.42 25.61 2.45
C PRO A 487 -4.60 26.32 3.52
N SER A 488 -4.05 27.49 3.21
CA SER A 488 -3.20 28.26 4.12
C SER A 488 -3.93 28.48 5.44
N ARG A 489 -3.41 27.89 6.53
CA ARG A 489 -3.86 28.21 7.89
C ARG A 489 -3.31 29.58 8.27
N ALA A 490 -3.94 30.64 7.77
CA ALA A 490 -3.78 31.96 8.36
C ALA A 490 -4.45 31.94 9.74
N ARG A 491 -3.60 31.98 10.78
CA ARG A 491 -3.94 32.18 12.18
C ARG A 491 -4.75 33.47 12.30
N GLY A 492 -5.79 33.45 13.13
CA GLY A 492 -6.70 34.58 13.32
C GLY A 492 -5.96 35.90 13.58
N GLY A 493 -6.28 36.88 12.76
CA GLY A 493 -5.83 38.26 12.85
C GLY A 493 -6.63 39.04 11.83
N GLU A 494 -7.73 39.64 12.29
CA GLU A 494 -8.59 40.61 11.60
C GLU A 494 -9.24 40.16 10.28
N ARG A 495 -10.56 40.36 10.19
CA ARG A 495 -11.28 40.30 8.91
C ARG A 495 -10.78 41.45 8.03
N GLY A 496 -9.68 41.23 7.32
CA GLY A 496 -9.29 42.02 6.16
C GLY A 496 -10.26 41.82 5.00
N PRO A 497 -10.43 42.81 4.10
CA PRO A 497 -11.52 42.85 3.14
C PRO A 497 -11.41 41.72 2.13
N ARG A 498 -12.56 41.17 1.71
CA ARG A 498 -12.63 40.21 0.60
C ARG A 498 -12.02 40.82 -0.66
N ALA A 499 -11.31 39.98 -1.41
CA ALA A 499 -10.77 40.25 -2.73
C ALA A 499 -11.69 41.14 -3.57
N GLY A 500 -11.18 42.33 -3.85
CA GLY A 500 -11.89 43.40 -4.55
C GLY A 500 -11.33 44.79 -4.20
N ASP A 501 -10.04 44.91 -3.92
CA ASP A 501 -9.37 46.21 -3.97
C ASP A 501 -7.88 46.03 -4.23
N ALA A 502 -7.56 45.88 -5.51
CA ALA A 502 -6.25 46.19 -6.04
C ALA A 502 -6.45 47.31 -7.05
N GLY A 503 -6.54 48.55 -6.56
CA GLY A 503 -5.89 49.72 -7.18
C GLY A 503 -6.08 49.97 -8.68
N VAL A 504 -7.19 49.54 -9.28
CA VAL A 504 -7.60 49.91 -10.64
C VAL A 504 -9.06 50.30 -10.53
N GLY A 505 -9.39 51.58 -10.76
CA GLY A 505 -10.75 52.08 -10.58
C GLY A 505 -11.75 51.28 -11.41
N VAL A 506 -12.51 50.38 -10.79
CA VAL A 506 -13.49 49.58 -11.51
C VAL A 506 -14.71 50.47 -11.77
N VAL A 507 -15.05 50.67 -13.04
CA VAL A 507 -16.25 51.38 -13.49
C VAL A 507 -17.36 50.35 -13.68
N GLU A 508 -18.47 50.55 -12.97
CA GLU A 508 -19.66 49.70 -13.10
C GLU A 508 -20.53 50.16 -14.28
N VAL A 509 -20.79 49.26 -15.22
CA VAL A 509 -21.62 49.48 -16.41
C VAL A 509 -22.92 48.68 -16.28
N LEU A 510 -24.05 49.31 -16.59
CA LEU A 510 -25.37 48.70 -16.57
C LEU A 510 -25.71 48.08 -17.93
N LEU A 511 -26.11 46.82 -17.92
CA LEU A 511 -26.65 46.07 -19.04
C LEU A 511 -28.17 45.89 -18.82
N PRO A 512 -29.05 46.39 -19.71
CA PRO A 512 -30.51 46.26 -19.58
C PRO A 512 -31.01 44.85 -19.97
N ILE A 513 -30.38 43.82 -19.38
CA ILE A 513 -30.73 42.40 -19.51
C ILE A 513 -30.51 41.72 -18.16
N GLY A 514 -31.42 40.84 -17.73
CA GLY A 514 -31.39 40.22 -16.40
C GLY A 514 -31.79 38.75 -16.35
N ARG A 515 -31.94 38.18 -15.15
CA ARG A 515 -32.31 36.77 -14.93
C ARG A 515 -33.64 36.39 -15.56
N GLY A 516 -34.60 37.31 -15.63
CA GLY A 516 -35.92 37.08 -16.24
C GLY A 516 -35.84 36.76 -17.74
N GLN A 517 -34.71 37.09 -18.38
CA GLN A 517 -34.41 36.77 -19.78
C GLN A 517 -33.39 35.62 -19.90
N GLY A 518 -33.16 34.87 -18.82
CA GLY A 518 -32.29 33.69 -18.78
C GLY A 518 -30.79 33.99 -18.72
N LEU A 519 -30.41 35.24 -18.39
CA LEU A 519 -29.01 35.67 -18.37
C LEU A 519 -28.20 34.97 -17.27
N ARG A 520 -27.05 34.38 -17.64
CA ARG A 520 -26.07 33.81 -16.72
C ARG A 520 -24.77 34.62 -16.75
N PRO A 521 -23.94 34.59 -15.69
CA PRO A 521 -22.66 35.31 -15.67
C PRO A 521 -21.74 34.91 -16.84
N ALA A 522 -21.74 33.63 -17.23
CA ALA A 522 -20.97 33.13 -18.36
C ALA A 522 -21.39 33.76 -19.71
N ASP A 523 -22.66 34.14 -19.86
CA ASP A 523 -23.16 34.79 -21.08
C ASP A 523 -22.60 36.22 -21.22
N VAL A 524 -22.47 36.93 -20.09
CA VAL A 524 -21.88 38.29 -20.03
C VAL A 524 -20.38 38.22 -20.29
N VAL A 525 -19.68 37.29 -19.63
CA VAL A 525 -18.23 37.09 -19.86
C VAL A 525 -17.97 36.69 -21.31
N GLY A 526 -18.77 35.79 -21.87
CA GLY A 526 -18.65 35.36 -23.26
C GLY A 526 -18.88 36.50 -24.26
N ALA A 527 -19.90 37.34 -24.04
CA ALA A 527 -20.16 38.48 -24.92
C ALA A 527 -19.03 39.53 -24.87
N LEU A 528 -18.52 39.85 -23.68
CA LEU A 528 -17.42 40.81 -23.51
C LEU A 528 -16.09 40.27 -24.05
N ALA A 529 -15.82 38.97 -23.87
CA ALA A 529 -14.61 38.34 -24.41
C ALA A 529 -14.66 38.21 -25.94
N ASN A 530 -15.80 37.78 -26.51
CA ASN A 530 -15.90 37.49 -27.94
C ASN A 530 -16.10 38.75 -28.79
N GLU A 531 -16.84 39.75 -28.32
CA GLU A 531 -17.12 40.96 -29.10
C GLU A 531 -16.18 42.12 -28.82
N LEU A 532 -15.59 42.19 -27.62
CA LEU A 532 -14.69 43.28 -27.21
C LEU A 532 -13.27 42.81 -26.89
N GLY A 533 -13.00 41.50 -26.94
CA GLY A 533 -11.68 40.95 -26.65
C GLY A 533 -11.25 41.12 -25.19
N ILE A 534 -12.19 41.35 -24.27
CA ILE A 534 -11.88 41.62 -22.85
C ILE A 534 -11.55 40.30 -22.15
N PRO A 535 -10.30 40.10 -21.66
CA PRO A 535 -9.92 38.90 -20.91
C PRO A 535 -10.71 38.77 -19.61
N GLY A 536 -11.07 37.55 -19.21
CA GLY A 536 -11.87 37.30 -18.00
C GLY A 536 -11.28 37.86 -16.70
N GLY A 537 -9.96 38.03 -16.62
CA GLY A 537 -9.29 38.64 -15.46
C GLY A 537 -9.47 40.17 -15.34
N ARG A 538 -9.96 40.84 -16.40
CA ARG A 538 -10.28 42.28 -16.41
C ARG A 538 -11.77 42.56 -16.22
N ILE A 539 -12.58 41.51 -16.08
CA ILE A 539 -14.00 41.59 -15.77
C ILE A 539 -14.16 41.43 -14.26
N GLY A 540 -14.58 42.50 -13.61
CA GLY A 540 -14.86 42.54 -12.19
C GLY A 540 -16.19 41.87 -11.83
N ARG A 541 -16.78 42.32 -10.72
CA ARG A 541 -18.02 41.75 -10.20
C ARG A 541 -19.17 41.90 -11.21
N ILE A 542 -19.84 40.80 -11.52
CA ILE A 542 -21.09 40.79 -12.31
C ILE A 542 -22.26 40.55 -11.36
N THR A 543 -23.15 41.53 -11.24
CA THR A 543 -24.39 41.44 -10.47
C THR A 543 -25.56 41.36 -11.42
N ILE A 544 -26.27 40.23 -11.44
CA ILE A 544 -27.45 40.03 -12.30
C ILE A 544 -28.70 40.15 -11.45
N ASN A 545 -29.55 41.14 -11.75
CA ASN A 545 -30.89 41.28 -11.19
C ASN A 545 -31.93 40.70 -12.15
N ASP A 546 -33.21 40.74 -11.80
CA ASP A 546 -34.25 40.11 -12.62
C ASP A 546 -34.47 40.80 -13.97
N ARG A 547 -34.26 42.13 -14.04
CA ARG A 547 -34.49 42.94 -15.25
C ARG A 547 -33.24 43.60 -15.83
N ASP A 548 -32.19 43.76 -15.04
CA ASP A 548 -30.94 44.40 -15.44
C ASP A 548 -29.74 43.72 -14.79
N SER A 549 -28.53 44.00 -15.29
CA SER A 549 -27.28 43.48 -14.76
C SER A 549 -26.23 44.58 -14.71
N VAL A 550 -25.32 44.50 -13.74
CA VAL A 550 -24.20 45.43 -13.57
C VAL A 550 -22.91 44.63 -13.71
N VAL A 551 -21.99 45.12 -14.53
CA VAL A 551 -20.65 44.54 -14.70
C VAL A 551 -19.60 45.57 -14.34
N GLY A 552 -18.70 45.22 -13.44
CA GLY A 552 -17.50 46.01 -13.17
C GLY A 552 -16.44 45.75 -14.24
N LEU A 553 -15.89 46.81 -14.84
CA LEU A 553 -14.78 46.75 -15.79
C LEU A 553 -13.71 47.75 -15.38
N VAL A 554 -12.46 47.53 -15.81
CA VAL A 554 -11.43 48.58 -15.70
C VAL A 554 -11.81 49.79 -16.58
N PRO A 555 -11.35 51.02 -16.27
CA PRO A 555 -11.87 52.25 -16.90
C PRO A 555 -11.79 52.24 -18.43
N GLU A 556 -10.65 51.78 -18.96
CA GLU A 556 -10.38 51.65 -20.39
C GLU A 556 -11.41 50.77 -21.10
N ASP A 557 -11.78 49.64 -20.48
CA ASP A 557 -12.71 48.67 -21.06
C ASP A 557 -14.17 49.11 -20.88
N ALA A 558 -14.46 49.87 -19.81
CA ALA A 558 -15.76 50.48 -19.59
C ALA A 558 -16.05 51.61 -20.60
N GLU A 559 -15.08 52.49 -20.88
CA GLU A 559 -15.20 53.53 -21.91
C GLU A 559 -15.42 52.91 -23.29
N ARG A 560 -14.61 51.90 -23.67
CA ARG A 560 -14.77 51.18 -24.94
C ARG A 560 -16.15 50.52 -25.06
N LEU A 561 -16.70 50.00 -23.97
CA LEU A 561 -18.04 49.41 -23.96
C LEU A 561 -19.15 50.47 -24.11
N LEU A 562 -18.98 51.66 -23.53
CA LEU A 562 -19.97 52.74 -23.54
C LEU A 562 -19.96 53.59 -24.82
N GLU A 563 -18.80 53.74 -25.48
CA GLU A 563 -18.66 54.50 -26.73
C GLU A 563 -19.12 53.72 -27.97
N ARG A 564 -19.41 52.43 -27.82
CA ARG A 564 -19.82 51.55 -28.91
C ARG A 564 -21.15 52.02 -29.51
N ARG A 565 -21.17 52.19 -30.84
CA ARG A 565 -22.38 52.57 -31.62
C ARG A 565 -23.31 51.38 -31.89
N GLU A 566 -22.80 50.16 -31.77
CA GLU A 566 -23.52 48.91 -31.99
C GLU A 566 -23.96 48.25 -30.69
N ALA A 567 -25.06 47.49 -30.72
CA ALA A 567 -25.51 46.72 -29.58
C ALA A 567 -24.56 45.55 -29.29
N LEU A 568 -24.37 45.25 -28.01
CA LEU A 568 -23.69 44.04 -27.55
C LEU A 568 -24.61 42.83 -27.70
N GLY A 569 -24.21 41.82 -28.46
CA GLY A 569 -24.98 40.60 -28.66
C GLY A 569 -24.87 39.67 -27.46
N ILE A 570 -25.89 39.65 -26.60
CA ILE A 570 -25.94 38.72 -25.46
C ILE A 570 -27.06 37.72 -25.71
N ARG A 571 -26.70 36.43 -25.88
CA ARG A 571 -27.64 35.33 -26.20
C ARG A 571 -28.50 35.61 -27.44
N GLY A 572 -27.93 36.30 -28.44
CA GLY A 572 -28.64 36.69 -29.66
C GLY A 572 -29.61 37.88 -29.50
N LEU A 573 -29.66 38.51 -28.32
CA LEU A 573 -30.42 39.73 -28.09
C LEU A 573 -29.47 40.94 -28.15
N PRO A 574 -29.86 42.03 -28.84
CA PRO A 574 -29.08 43.26 -28.84
C PRO A 574 -29.25 44.01 -27.51
N VAL A 575 -28.14 44.25 -26.81
CA VAL A 575 -28.10 44.94 -25.51
C VAL A 575 -27.29 46.23 -25.65
N TRP A 576 -27.87 47.37 -25.26
CA TRP A 576 -27.17 48.65 -25.23
C TRP A 576 -26.66 48.95 -23.81
N PRO A 577 -25.34 48.91 -23.57
CA PRO A 577 -24.76 49.26 -22.28
C PRO A 577 -25.04 50.72 -21.92
N ARG A 578 -25.22 51.00 -20.63
CA ARG A 578 -25.45 52.35 -20.10
C ARG A 578 -24.56 52.61 -18.88
N PRO A 579 -24.14 53.85 -18.63
CA PRO A 579 -23.46 54.19 -17.38
C PRO A 579 -24.41 53.97 -16.19
N LEU A 580 -23.88 53.44 -15.09
CA LEU A 580 -24.68 53.25 -13.87
C LEU A 580 -24.97 54.62 -13.21
N PRO A 581 -26.24 54.97 -12.94
CA PRO A 581 -26.56 56.23 -12.28
C PRO A 581 -26.06 56.23 -10.81
N PRO A 582 -25.54 57.36 -10.29
CA PRO A 582 -24.80 57.41 -9.03
C PRO A 582 -25.60 57.10 -7.76
N ASN A 583 -26.91 56.88 -7.83
CA ASN A 583 -27.80 56.81 -6.65
C ASN A 583 -28.50 55.46 -6.43
N ARG A 584 -27.94 54.34 -6.93
CA ARG A 584 -28.47 52.98 -6.69
C ARG A 584 -27.78 52.19 -5.56
N GLY A 585 -26.93 52.83 -4.77
CA GLY A 585 -26.30 52.27 -3.57
C GLY A 585 -27.17 52.38 -2.31
N GLY A 586 -28.32 51.72 -2.26
CA GLY A 586 -29.16 51.63 -1.06
C GLY A 586 -29.04 50.26 -0.39
N ALA A 587 -28.32 50.17 0.71
CA ALA A 587 -28.33 48.99 1.58
C ALA A 587 -29.72 48.81 2.22
N PRO A 588 -30.25 47.58 2.42
CA PRO A 588 -31.48 47.40 3.17
C PRO A 588 -31.22 47.72 4.65
N GLN A 589 -31.87 48.76 5.15
CA GLN A 589 -31.85 49.13 6.57
C GLN A 589 -32.56 48.04 7.38
N GLY A 590 -31.82 47.41 8.30
CA GLY A 590 -32.41 46.61 9.38
C GLY A 590 -33.14 47.52 10.38
N PRO A 591 -34.08 47.00 11.18
CA PRO A 591 -34.84 47.81 12.12
C PRO A 591 -33.94 48.37 13.23
N PRO A 592 -34.26 49.55 13.81
CA PRO A 592 -33.39 50.24 14.75
C PRO A 592 -33.34 49.56 16.13
N PRO A 593 -32.26 49.75 16.90
CA PRO A 593 -32.05 49.06 18.16
C PRO A 593 -32.82 49.74 19.29
N ASP A 594 -33.63 48.97 20.02
CA ASP A 594 -34.22 49.43 21.27
C ASP A 594 -33.24 49.20 22.43
N GLN A 595 -33.12 50.21 23.27
CA GLN A 595 -32.26 50.23 24.44
C GLN A 595 -32.97 49.54 25.60
N ARG A 596 -32.27 48.61 26.28
CA ARG A 596 -32.04 48.59 27.74
C ARG A 596 -31.93 47.17 28.30
N SER A 597 -31.02 47.10 29.28
CA SER A 597 -31.05 46.27 30.48
C SER A 597 -30.91 44.76 30.37
N GLY A 598 -29.79 44.26 30.92
CA GLY A 598 -29.83 43.19 31.92
C GLY A 598 -29.89 41.76 31.39
N ARG A 599 -28.87 40.98 31.74
CA ARG A 599 -28.80 39.51 31.57
C ARG A 599 -30.10 38.81 31.99
N PRO A 600 -30.46 37.72 31.29
CA PRO A 600 -30.91 36.50 31.93
C PRO A 600 -30.01 35.30 31.55
N GLY A 601 -29.90 34.33 32.46
CA GLY A 601 -29.04 33.15 32.36
C GLY A 601 -29.40 32.15 31.25
N PRO A 602 -28.68 31.01 31.18
CA PRO A 602 -28.85 30.04 30.11
C PRO A 602 -30.23 29.36 30.14
N PRO A 603 -30.80 28.98 28.98
CA PRO A 603 -32.12 28.35 28.92
C PRO A 603 -32.11 26.92 29.50
N PRO A 604 -33.26 26.46 30.04
CA PRO A 604 -33.39 25.15 30.68
C PRO A 604 -33.37 24.02 29.65
N GLY A 605 -32.86 22.86 30.08
CA GLY A 605 -32.86 21.63 29.29
C GLY A 605 -34.28 21.12 28.99
N PRO A 606 -34.43 20.24 27.97
CA PRO A 606 -35.72 19.70 27.58
C PRO A 606 -36.35 18.83 28.70
N PRO A 607 -37.69 18.87 28.87
CA PRO A 607 -38.36 18.20 29.97
C PRO A 607 -38.33 16.67 29.82
N GLY A 608 -38.16 16.01 30.98
CA GLY A 608 -38.09 14.56 31.12
C GLY A 608 -39.31 13.84 30.57
N ARG A 609 -39.05 12.72 29.88
CA ARG A 609 -40.06 11.72 29.55
C ARG A 609 -40.45 10.97 30.82
N GLY A 610 -41.66 11.23 31.30
CA GLY A 610 -42.36 10.38 32.27
C GLY A 610 -42.65 8.97 31.72
N PRO A 611 -43.08 8.04 32.60
CA PRO A 611 -42.98 6.61 32.38
C PRO A 611 -43.96 6.09 31.30
N ARG A 612 -43.50 5.10 30.53
CA ARG A 612 -44.28 4.41 29.50
C ARG A 612 -45.47 3.66 30.12
N PRO A 613 -46.66 3.70 29.51
CA PRO A 613 -47.77 2.83 29.91
C PRO A 613 -47.51 1.38 29.50
N GLU A 614 -47.85 0.46 30.40
CA GLU A 614 -47.81 -0.99 30.22
C GLU A 614 -48.65 -1.42 29.00
N ARG A 615 -48.08 -2.33 28.18
CA ARG A 615 -48.82 -3.02 27.12
C ARG A 615 -49.27 -4.41 27.60
N PRO A 616 -50.43 -4.92 27.13
CA PRO A 616 -51.07 -6.10 27.69
C PRO A 616 -50.35 -7.39 27.29
N ARG A 617 -50.34 -8.35 28.21
CA ARG A 617 -49.82 -9.71 28.02
C ARG A 617 -50.57 -10.43 26.88
N PRO A 618 -49.87 -11.13 25.96
CA PRO A 618 -50.54 -12.05 25.05
C PRO A 618 -50.95 -13.33 25.79
N ARG A 619 -52.18 -13.76 25.51
CA ARG A 619 -52.85 -14.94 26.06
C ARG A 619 -52.15 -16.24 25.64
N GLN A 620 -52.20 -17.20 26.56
CA GLN A 620 -51.87 -18.61 26.40
C GLN A 620 -52.58 -19.25 25.21
N THR A 621 -51.85 -20.05 24.43
CA THR A 621 -52.41 -21.11 23.60
C THR A 621 -51.72 -22.43 23.96
N SER A 622 -52.50 -23.35 24.53
CA SER A 622 -52.17 -24.73 24.83
C SER A 622 -51.97 -25.57 23.54
N PRO A 623 -51.37 -26.79 23.64
CA PRO A 623 -50.82 -27.51 22.50
C PRO A 623 -51.90 -28.35 21.78
N ARG A 624 -51.83 -28.40 20.44
CA ARG A 624 -52.54 -29.42 19.64
C ARG A 624 -51.54 -30.47 19.16
N GLY A 625 -51.87 -31.72 19.45
CA GLY A 625 -51.19 -32.93 19.01
C GLY A 625 -51.36 -33.26 17.52
N PRO A 626 -50.98 -34.48 17.10
CA PRO A 626 -50.42 -34.78 15.79
C PRO A 626 -51.48 -35.05 14.73
N ALA A 627 -51.19 -34.71 13.46
CA ALA A 627 -52.02 -35.06 12.31
C ALA A 627 -51.24 -35.91 11.30
N ASP A 628 -51.57 -37.20 11.33
CA ASP A 628 -51.77 -38.15 10.23
C ASP A 628 -50.94 -38.08 8.93
N ARG A 629 -50.33 -39.24 8.66
CA ARG A 629 -49.89 -39.76 7.36
C ARG A 629 -51.07 -39.95 6.39
N PRO A 630 -50.84 -39.82 5.07
CA PRO A 630 -51.62 -40.53 4.06
C PRO A 630 -50.86 -41.75 3.49
N PRO A 631 -51.55 -42.68 2.80
CA PRO A 631 -51.27 -44.11 2.87
C PRO A 631 -50.33 -44.63 1.78
N ARG A 632 -49.66 -45.74 2.10
CA ARG A 632 -49.11 -46.70 1.14
C ARG A 632 -50.24 -47.50 0.47
N ARG A 633 -50.17 -47.68 -0.85
CA ARG A 633 -50.49 -48.88 -1.66
C ARG A 633 -50.45 -48.46 -3.14
N LYS A 634 -49.90 -49.20 -4.11
CA LYS A 634 -49.41 -50.57 -4.21
C LYS A 634 -48.09 -50.58 -4.99
#